data_AF-A0A538SYA1-F1
#
_entry.id   AF-A0A538SYA1-F1
#
_cell.length_a   1.000
_cell.length_b   1.000
_cell.length_c   1.000
_cell.angle_alpha   90.00
_cell.angle_beta   90.00
_cell.angle_gamma   90.00
#
_symmetry.space_group_name_H-M   'P 1'
#
loop_
_entity.id
_entity.type
_entity.pdbx_description
1 polymer ?
#
loop_
_entity_poly.entity_id
_entity_poly.type
_entity_poly.pdbx_seq_one_letter_code
_entity_poly.pdbx_strand_id
1 'polypeptide(L)'
;MPPSDLLREIRREGYTLGAIWRFCRVSLARVSRGLPQHPELVRPIAATALGLFALQFVTAVLLSVHVGRDVGGDYLIASSVMLLFISFWVLTHVGLLLSSRDGQRVIRMPLPIAITMLRFVSIPAIVLLILNRRWEAVVWLFAASALTDVLDGVLARALHVETRVGALLDPLTDVTFNSAIFIALLAVEVVPWWVTALMLTRYALLVGGTVYLYFFYGPVRIKPTLFGKLTGVLTSVLLGLLLLGLSWWNEATRRSLKEVFDVGLGVMGLATIIQVVFIGLANRNLAPEVEEVFPAAEVLRPPDGLPAKVVGEIRGPR
;
A
#
# COMPACT_ATOMS: atom_id res chain seq x y z
N MET A 1 4.25 24.54 -13.13
CA MET A 1 3.22 23.79 -13.86
C MET A 1 2.46 22.89 -12.88
N PRO A 2 1.17 23.14 -12.62
CA PRO A 2 0.37 22.34 -11.70
C PRO A 2 0.23 20.86 -12.16
N PRO A 3 0.01 19.89 -11.25
CA PRO A 3 -0.10 18.46 -11.57
C PRO A 3 -1.19 18.11 -12.58
N SER A 4 -2.28 18.89 -12.57
CA SER A 4 -3.41 18.76 -13.50
C SER A 4 -3.01 18.96 -14.95
N ASP A 5 -2.03 19.83 -15.21
CA ASP A 5 -1.66 20.22 -16.57
C ASP A 5 -0.81 19.16 -17.25
N LEU A 6 0.12 18.53 -16.51
CA LEU A 6 0.95 17.43 -17.00
C LEU A 6 0.14 16.19 -17.38
N LEU A 7 -0.88 15.86 -16.59
CA LEU A 7 -1.75 14.72 -16.87
C LEU A 7 -2.66 14.96 -18.07
N ARG A 8 -3.12 16.22 -18.25
CA ARG A 8 -3.84 16.64 -19.46
C ARG A 8 -2.94 16.57 -20.69
N GLU A 9 -1.68 16.95 -20.56
CA GLU A 9 -0.68 16.88 -21.63
C GLU A 9 -0.44 15.44 -22.10
N ILE A 10 -0.21 14.50 -21.17
CA ILE A 10 -0.01 13.08 -21.52
C ILE A 10 -1.26 12.49 -22.18
N ARG A 11 -2.45 12.82 -21.67
CA ARG A 11 -3.72 12.34 -22.26
C ARG A 11 -3.89 12.86 -23.68
N ARG A 12 -3.56 14.13 -23.92
CA ARG A 12 -3.58 14.72 -25.27
C ARG A 12 -2.54 14.10 -26.19
N GLU A 13 -1.36 13.75 -25.68
CA GLU A 13 -0.29 13.08 -26.42
C GLU A 13 -0.51 11.56 -26.57
N GLY A 14 -1.68 11.03 -26.18
CA GLY A 14 -2.04 9.62 -26.40
C GLY A 14 -1.15 8.61 -25.68
N TYR A 15 -0.52 9.00 -24.56
CA TYR A 15 0.37 8.12 -23.78
C TYR A 15 1.60 7.60 -24.55
N THR A 16 2.15 8.38 -25.47
CA THR A 16 3.42 8.00 -26.10
C THR A 16 4.52 7.78 -25.05
N LEU A 17 5.46 6.86 -25.32
CA LEU A 17 6.58 6.58 -24.42
C LEU A 17 7.36 7.86 -24.04
N GLY A 18 7.47 8.81 -24.97
CA GLY A 18 8.07 10.12 -24.72
C GLY A 18 7.29 10.99 -23.73
N ALA A 19 5.96 11.01 -23.80
CA ALA A 19 5.09 11.73 -22.86
C ALA A 19 5.17 11.15 -21.45
N ILE A 20 5.11 9.81 -21.33
CA ILE A 20 5.25 9.09 -20.07
C ILE A 20 6.62 9.37 -19.45
N TRP A 21 7.69 9.29 -20.24
CA TRP A 21 9.04 9.60 -19.78
C TRP A 21 9.17 11.05 -19.29
N ARG A 22 8.57 12.01 -20.00
CA ARG A 22 8.52 13.42 -19.59
C ARG A 22 7.83 13.59 -18.25
N PHE A 23 6.68 12.96 -18.07
CA PHE A 23 5.94 12.99 -16.81
C PHE A 23 6.71 12.39 -15.66
N CYS A 24 7.29 11.20 -15.85
CA CYS A 24 8.16 10.57 -14.86
C CYS A 24 9.32 11.50 -14.50
N ARG A 25 10.02 12.05 -15.49
CA ARG A 25 11.16 12.96 -15.28
C ARG A 25 10.77 14.24 -14.55
N VAL A 26 9.64 14.87 -14.92
CA VAL A 26 9.17 16.11 -14.29
C VAL A 26 8.64 15.87 -12.89
N SER A 27 7.96 14.75 -12.65
CA SER A 27 7.53 14.33 -11.32
C SER A 27 8.74 14.05 -10.43
N LEU A 28 9.73 13.28 -10.92
CA LEU A 28 10.97 12.99 -10.21
C LEU A 28 11.81 14.25 -9.95
N ALA A 29 11.85 15.19 -10.90
CA ALA A 29 12.54 16.47 -10.72
C ALA A 29 11.85 17.40 -9.72
N ARG A 30 10.52 17.29 -9.56
CA ARG A 30 9.77 18.07 -8.55
C ARG A 30 10.04 17.54 -7.15
N VAL A 31 10.07 16.22 -7.05
CA VAL A 31 10.45 15.47 -5.86
C VAL A 31 11.88 15.80 -5.44
N SER A 32 12.84 15.73 -6.37
CA SER A 32 14.25 16.00 -6.09
C SER A 32 14.54 17.46 -5.72
N ARG A 33 13.70 18.40 -6.18
CA ARG A 33 13.76 19.82 -5.78
C ARG A 33 13.06 20.12 -4.46
N GLY A 34 12.09 19.30 -4.04
CA GLY A 34 11.38 19.47 -2.77
C GLY A 34 12.17 18.95 -1.56
N LEU A 35 12.99 17.92 -1.75
CA LEU A 35 13.83 17.32 -0.69
C LEU A 35 14.83 18.31 -0.04
N PRO A 36 15.59 19.12 -0.80
CA PRO A 36 16.52 20.11 -0.24
C PRO A 36 15.83 21.25 0.53
N GLN A 37 14.53 21.47 0.32
CA GLN A 37 13.76 22.51 0.99
C GLN A 37 13.30 22.09 2.39
N HIS A 38 13.36 20.80 2.71
CA HIS A 38 12.94 20.22 3.99
C HIS A 38 13.97 19.22 4.56
N PRO A 39 15.22 19.65 4.83
CA PRO A 39 16.27 18.79 5.39
C PRO A 39 15.89 18.16 6.74
N GLU A 40 14.95 18.76 7.46
CA GLU A 40 14.39 18.27 8.72
C GLU A 40 13.69 16.91 8.60
N LEU A 41 13.19 16.53 7.40
CA LEU A 41 12.49 15.26 7.18
C LEU A 41 13.42 14.10 6.82
N VAL A 42 14.61 14.40 6.30
CA VAL A 42 15.58 13.37 5.88
C VAL A 42 16.11 12.61 7.10
N ARG A 43 16.37 13.32 8.22
CA ARG A 43 16.92 12.71 9.44
C ARG A 43 15.96 11.70 10.09
N PRO A 44 14.67 11.99 10.32
CA PRO A 44 13.72 11.00 10.82
C PRO A 44 13.57 9.77 9.91
N ILE A 45 13.50 9.96 8.59
CA ILE A 45 13.36 8.84 7.64
C ILE A 45 14.59 7.94 7.68
N ALA A 46 15.80 8.53 7.66
CA ALA A 46 17.04 7.78 7.79
C ALA A 46 17.16 7.07 9.14
N ALA A 47 16.74 7.72 10.24
CA ALA A 47 16.73 7.11 11.56
C ALA A 47 15.78 5.92 11.64
N THR A 48 14.58 6.01 11.07
CA THR A 48 13.65 4.89 10.98
C THR A 48 14.18 3.77 10.10
N ALA A 49 14.77 4.09 8.94
CA ALA A 49 15.40 3.08 8.10
C ALA A 49 16.55 2.36 8.83
N LEU A 50 17.37 3.07 9.61
CA LEU A 50 18.43 2.48 10.44
C LEU A 50 17.87 1.61 11.57
N GLY A 51 16.79 2.05 12.24
CA GLY A 51 16.10 1.26 13.25
C GLY A 51 15.52 -0.04 12.68
N LEU A 52 14.89 0.05 11.50
CA LEU A 52 14.42 -1.12 10.76
C LEU A 52 15.57 -2.01 10.29
N PHE A 53 16.72 -1.43 9.92
CA PHE A 53 17.93 -2.17 9.59
C PHE A 53 18.44 -2.97 10.80
N ALA A 54 18.49 -2.37 11.98
CA ALA A 54 18.88 -3.06 13.20
C ALA A 54 17.91 -4.21 13.54
N LEU A 55 16.61 -3.96 13.40
CA LEU A 55 15.59 -4.98 13.62
C LEU A 55 15.71 -6.15 12.63
N GLN A 56 15.86 -5.89 11.33
CA GLN A 56 16.08 -6.96 10.35
C GLN A 56 17.37 -7.72 10.63
N PHE A 57 18.43 -7.07 11.13
CA PHE A 57 19.66 -7.77 11.45
C PHE A 57 19.44 -8.76 12.61
N VAL A 58 18.73 -8.34 13.66
CA VAL A 58 18.32 -9.23 14.75
C VAL A 58 17.43 -10.38 14.24
N THR A 59 16.43 -10.09 13.41
CA THR A 59 15.57 -11.12 12.80
C THR A 59 16.39 -12.10 11.94
N ALA A 60 17.37 -11.62 11.17
CA ALA A 60 18.27 -12.45 10.37
C ALA A 60 19.09 -13.40 11.24
N VAL A 61 19.61 -12.92 12.37
CA VAL A 61 20.30 -13.76 13.36
C VAL A 61 19.35 -14.80 13.95
N LEU A 62 18.13 -14.40 14.33
CA LEU A 62 17.13 -15.34 14.87
C LEU A 62 16.75 -16.43 13.84
N LEU A 63 16.54 -16.06 12.58
CA LEU A 63 16.28 -17.01 11.49
C LEU A 63 17.48 -17.93 11.22
N SER A 64 18.70 -17.38 11.29
CA SER A 64 19.94 -18.15 11.16
C SER A 64 20.05 -19.25 12.23
N VAL A 65 19.62 -18.93 13.45
CA VAL A 65 19.69 -19.84 14.60
C VAL A 65 18.56 -20.87 14.58
N HIS A 66 17.32 -20.47 14.27
CA HIS A 66 16.14 -21.32 14.45
C HIS A 66 15.70 -22.09 13.20
N VAL A 67 16.09 -21.62 12.01
CA VAL A 67 15.69 -22.22 10.72
C VAL A 67 16.90 -22.72 9.95
N GLY A 68 17.93 -21.89 9.80
CA GLY A 68 19.18 -22.27 9.14
C GLY A 68 19.98 -21.06 8.68
N ARG A 69 21.30 -21.20 8.59
CA ARG A 69 22.23 -20.10 8.25
C ARG A 69 21.91 -19.47 6.89
N ASP A 70 21.59 -20.30 5.91
CA ASP A 70 21.26 -19.83 4.55
C ASP A 70 19.99 -18.97 4.57
N VAL A 71 18.98 -19.39 5.34
CA VAL A 71 17.70 -18.65 5.49
C VAL A 71 17.89 -17.28 6.10
N GLY A 72 18.76 -17.15 7.11
CA GLY A 72 19.06 -15.85 7.70
C GLY A 72 19.80 -14.90 6.74
N GLY A 73 20.72 -15.44 5.93
CA GLY A 73 21.41 -14.71 4.88
C GLY A 73 20.45 -14.23 3.78
N ASP A 74 19.64 -15.14 3.25
CA ASP A 74 18.64 -14.86 2.22
C ASP A 74 17.63 -13.80 2.70
N TYR A 75 17.18 -13.92 3.95
CA TYR A 75 16.29 -12.94 4.57
C TYR A 75 16.95 -11.56 4.58
N LEU A 76 18.17 -11.44 5.11
CA LEU A 76 18.85 -10.15 5.25
C LEU A 76 19.06 -9.45 3.92
N ILE A 77 19.41 -10.22 2.87
CA ILE A 77 19.58 -9.69 1.51
C ILE A 77 18.22 -9.20 0.98
N ALA A 78 17.20 -10.07 0.98
CA ALA A 78 15.89 -9.75 0.43
C ALA A 78 15.21 -8.59 1.19
N SER A 79 15.28 -8.58 2.52
CA SER A 79 14.70 -7.54 3.37
C SER A 79 15.43 -6.20 3.20
N SER A 80 16.75 -6.21 2.99
CA SER A 80 17.52 -5.00 2.71
C SER A 80 17.16 -4.39 1.36
N VAL A 81 16.95 -5.22 0.33
CA VAL A 81 16.46 -4.73 -0.99
C VAL A 81 15.09 -4.08 -0.84
N MET A 82 14.16 -4.72 -0.09
CA MET A 82 12.84 -4.14 0.16
C MET A 82 12.92 -2.84 0.99
N LEU A 83 13.79 -2.79 2.00
CA LEU A 83 14.01 -1.61 2.83
C LEU A 83 14.58 -0.44 2.00
N LEU A 84 15.52 -0.70 1.10
CA LEU A 84 16.05 0.30 0.19
C LEU A 84 14.98 0.80 -0.76
N PHE A 85 14.21 -0.12 -1.36
CA PHE A 85 13.10 0.23 -2.25
C PHE A 85 12.07 1.11 -1.54
N ILE A 86 11.58 0.69 -0.37
CA ILE A 86 10.54 1.43 0.34
C ILE A 86 11.06 2.76 0.90
N SER A 87 12.32 2.82 1.36
CA SER A 87 12.94 4.08 1.80
C SER A 87 13.09 5.05 0.63
N PHE A 88 13.56 4.57 -0.53
CA PHE A 88 13.63 5.38 -1.75
C PHE A 88 12.24 5.86 -2.18
N TRP A 89 11.24 4.98 -2.13
CA TRP A 89 9.86 5.32 -2.47
C TRP A 89 9.29 6.40 -1.54
N VAL A 90 9.48 6.26 -0.23
CA VAL A 90 9.06 7.27 0.76
C VAL A 90 9.78 8.59 0.53
N LEU A 91 11.11 8.57 0.36
CA LEU A 91 11.92 9.76 0.07
C LEU A 91 11.43 10.47 -1.20
N THR A 92 11.17 9.71 -2.26
CA THR A 92 10.66 10.27 -3.51
C THR A 92 9.22 10.80 -3.41
N HIS A 93 8.48 10.47 -2.35
CA HIS A 93 7.11 10.98 -2.16
C HIS A 93 7.01 11.93 -0.95
N VAL A 94 8.13 12.43 -0.42
CA VAL A 94 8.18 13.35 0.74
C VAL A 94 7.34 14.62 0.54
N GLY A 95 7.25 15.15 -0.68
CA GLY A 95 6.39 16.30 -0.97
C GLY A 95 4.89 16.06 -0.67
N LEU A 96 4.46 14.80 -0.64
CA LEU A 96 3.10 14.40 -0.24
C LEU A 96 2.96 14.14 1.27
N LEU A 97 4.06 13.97 2.02
CA LEU A 97 4.05 13.87 3.49
C LEU A 97 3.63 15.18 4.15
N LEU A 98 4.02 16.31 3.55
CA LEU A 98 3.74 17.66 4.05
C LEU A 98 2.29 18.09 3.83
N SER A 99 1.55 17.36 2.99
CA SER A 99 0.10 17.50 2.82
C SER A 99 -0.62 16.60 3.84
N SER A 100 -0.37 16.81 5.15
CA SER A 100 -1.31 16.30 6.16
C SER A 100 -2.68 16.95 5.91
N ARG A 101 -3.76 16.17 5.97
CA ARG A 101 -5.12 16.66 5.66
C ARG A 101 -5.53 17.88 6.49
N ASP A 102 -4.94 18.07 7.67
CA ASP A 102 -5.23 19.15 8.62
C ASP A 102 -4.22 20.31 8.62
N GLY A 103 -3.34 20.42 7.63
CA GLY A 103 -2.43 21.57 7.50
C GLY A 103 -1.31 21.68 8.54
N GLN A 104 -1.20 20.72 9.48
CA GLN A 104 -0.06 20.62 10.40
C GLN A 104 1.16 20.04 9.68
N ARG A 105 2.31 20.73 9.80
CA ARG A 105 3.60 20.23 9.31
C ARG A 105 4.06 19.08 10.21
N VAL A 106 4.09 17.87 9.67
CA VAL A 106 4.60 16.71 10.41
C VAL A 106 6.13 16.76 10.42
N ILE A 107 6.73 17.20 11.53
CA ILE A 107 8.19 17.35 11.70
C ILE A 107 8.86 16.01 12.09
N ARG A 108 8.08 15.00 12.49
CA ARG A 108 8.53 13.64 12.83
C ARG A 108 7.97 12.61 11.86
N MET A 109 8.60 11.45 11.74
CA MET A 109 8.06 10.38 10.91
C MET A 109 6.72 9.89 11.48
N PRO A 110 5.62 9.89 10.69
CA PRO A 110 4.37 9.33 11.15
C PRO A 110 4.54 7.87 11.52
N LEU A 111 4.13 7.50 12.74
CA LEU A 111 4.13 6.12 13.21
C LEU A 111 3.46 5.14 12.22
N PRO A 112 2.33 5.49 11.56
CA PRO A 112 1.73 4.63 10.54
C PRO A 112 2.71 4.27 9.42
N ILE A 113 3.49 5.22 8.90
CA ILE A 113 4.44 4.96 7.81
C ILE A 113 5.56 4.04 8.26
N ALA A 114 6.04 4.20 9.50
CA ALA A 114 7.05 3.31 10.05
C ALA A 114 6.53 1.87 10.18
N ILE A 115 5.26 1.69 10.58
CA ILE A 115 4.59 0.38 10.64
C ILE A 115 4.44 -0.21 9.22
N THR A 116 4.04 0.59 8.24
CA THR A 116 3.93 0.13 6.84
C THR A 116 5.30 -0.30 6.28
N MET A 117 6.36 0.45 6.56
CA MET A 117 7.74 0.07 6.20
C MET A 117 8.19 -1.22 6.90
N LEU A 118 7.85 -1.39 8.19
CA LEU A 118 8.13 -2.62 8.92
C LEU A 118 7.45 -3.83 8.26
N ARG A 119 6.19 -3.68 7.83
CA ARG A 119 5.46 -4.75 7.12
C ARG A 119 6.10 -5.09 5.78
N PHE A 120 6.64 -4.10 5.07
CA PHE A 120 7.43 -4.34 3.86
C PHE A 120 8.67 -5.21 4.13
N VAL A 121 9.39 -4.92 5.21
CA VAL A 121 10.57 -5.68 5.64
C VAL A 121 10.22 -7.08 6.15
N SER A 122 8.98 -7.31 6.64
CA SER A 122 8.54 -8.64 7.07
C SER A 122 8.15 -9.59 5.93
N ILE A 123 7.96 -9.09 4.71
CA ILE A 123 7.57 -9.91 3.54
C ILE A 123 8.58 -11.04 3.26
N PRO A 124 9.90 -10.80 3.20
CA PRO A 124 10.85 -11.89 2.98
C PRO A 124 10.89 -12.89 4.14
N ALA A 125 10.68 -12.42 5.38
CA ALA A 125 10.61 -13.33 6.53
C ALA A 125 9.44 -14.31 6.39
N ILE A 126 8.23 -13.82 6.08
CA ILE A 126 7.06 -14.71 5.97
C ILE A 126 7.21 -15.67 4.78
N VAL A 127 7.74 -15.20 3.65
CA VAL A 127 7.99 -16.06 2.48
C VAL A 127 8.97 -17.18 2.83
N LEU A 128 10.11 -16.85 3.43
CA LEU A 128 11.13 -17.86 3.78
C LEU A 128 10.62 -18.84 4.85
N LEU A 129 9.82 -18.37 5.82
CA LEU A 129 9.19 -19.25 6.80
C LEU A 129 8.18 -20.21 6.16
N ILE A 130 7.42 -19.77 5.15
CA ILE A 130 6.51 -20.62 4.36
C ILE A 130 7.31 -21.66 3.57
N LEU A 131 8.35 -21.23 2.85
CA LEU A 131 9.21 -22.14 2.05
C LEU A 131 9.85 -23.24 2.90
N ASN A 132 10.20 -22.91 4.15
CA ASN A 132 10.75 -23.85 5.14
C ASN A 132 9.68 -24.55 5.99
N ARG A 133 8.38 -24.40 5.66
CA ARG A 133 7.24 -25.02 6.35
C ARG A 133 7.20 -24.76 7.87
N ARG A 134 7.70 -23.61 8.32
CA ARG A 134 7.71 -23.19 9.74
C ARG A 134 6.37 -22.56 10.14
N TRP A 135 5.29 -23.34 10.04
CA TRP A 135 3.89 -22.85 10.10
C TRP A 135 3.54 -22.07 11.37
N GLU A 136 4.05 -22.47 12.54
CA GLU A 136 3.81 -21.75 13.78
C GLU A 136 4.33 -20.30 13.72
N ALA A 137 5.56 -20.11 13.23
CA ALA A 137 6.13 -18.78 13.05
C ALA A 137 5.40 -17.97 11.96
N VAL A 138 4.94 -18.63 10.90
CA VAL A 138 4.12 -18.00 9.85
C VAL A 138 2.82 -17.46 10.43
N VAL A 139 2.13 -18.24 11.27
CA VAL A 139 0.88 -17.81 11.93
C VAL A 139 1.12 -16.58 12.80
N TRP A 140 2.14 -16.61 13.66
CA TRP A 140 2.42 -15.47 14.54
C TRP A 140 2.79 -14.21 13.75
N LEU A 141 3.62 -14.35 12.71
CA LEU A 141 4.01 -13.22 11.88
C LEU A 141 2.84 -12.68 11.05
N PHE A 142 1.99 -13.55 10.52
CA PHE A 142 0.78 -13.17 9.80
C PHE A 142 -0.22 -12.44 10.72
N ALA A 143 -0.46 -12.98 11.92
CA ALA A 143 -1.34 -12.37 12.91
C ALA A 143 -0.83 -11.01 13.38
N ALA A 144 0.47 -10.89 13.66
CA ALA A 144 1.09 -9.61 13.99
C ALA A 144 0.96 -8.60 12.82
N SER A 145 1.17 -9.05 11.58
CA SER A 145 1.03 -8.20 10.40
C SER A 145 -0.41 -7.72 10.20
N ALA A 146 -1.39 -8.61 10.32
CA ALA A 146 -2.82 -8.27 10.23
C ALA A 146 -3.26 -7.34 11.37
N LEU A 147 -2.75 -7.54 12.59
CA LEU A 147 -3.06 -6.65 13.71
C LEU A 147 -2.46 -5.25 13.49
N THR A 148 -1.22 -5.18 13.00
CA THR A 148 -0.59 -3.88 12.71
C THR A 148 -1.34 -3.07 11.65
N ASP A 149 -2.04 -3.72 10.70
CA ASP A 149 -2.86 -3.08 9.65
C ASP A 149 -4.16 -2.47 10.19
N VAL A 150 -4.71 -3.06 11.24
CA VAL A 150 -5.84 -2.45 11.92
C VAL A 150 -5.32 -1.28 12.77
N LEU A 151 -4.17 -1.45 13.42
CA LEU A 151 -3.59 -0.47 14.31
C LEU A 151 -3.10 0.78 13.58
N ASP A 152 -2.43 0.68 12.44
CA ASP A 152 -1.94 1.85 11.69
C ASP A 152 -3.10 2.75 11.22
N GLY A 153 -4.20 2.17 10.74
CA GLY A 153 -5.40 2.89 10.34
C GLY A 153 -6.17 3.50 11.51
N VAL A 154 -6.20 2.83 12.67
CA VAL A 154 -6.79 3.39 13.90
C VAL A 154 -5.93 4.53 14.44
N LEU A 155 -4.60 4.36 14.48
CA LEU A 155 -3.66 5.36 14.96
C LEU A 155 -3.63 6.58 14.04
N ALA A 156 -3.69 6.40 12.73
CA ALA A 156 -3.75 7.51 11.77
C ALA A 156 -4.98 8.40 12.01
N ARG A 157 -6.14 7.78 12.27
CA ARG A 157 -7.39 8.49 12.60
C ARG A 157 -7.35 9.14 13.97
N ALA A 158 -6.87 8.42 14.99
CA ALA A 158 -6.82 8.90 16.37
C ALA A 158 -5.83 10.05 16.56
N LEU A 159 -4.71 10.03 15.82
CA LEU A 159 -3.66 11.04 15.90
C LEU A 159 -3.84 12.18 14.87
N HIS A 160 -4.88 12.12 14.02
CA HIS A 160 -5.09 13.08 12.92
C HIS A 160 -3.86 13.22 11.99
N VAL A 161 -3.12 12.13 11.76
CA VAL A 161 -1.89 12.10 10.94
C VAL A 161 -2.11 11.33 9.63
N GLU A 162 -3.28 11.49 9.03
CA GLU A 162 -3.57 10.92 7.72
C GLU A 162 -2.75 11.63 6.64
N THR A 163 -1.75 10.94 6.10
CA THR A 163 -0.90 11.45 5.02
C THR A 163 -1.29 10.82 3.68
N ARG A 164 -1.11 11.57 2.59
CA ARG A 164 -1.31 11.03 1.24
C ARG A 164 -0.32 9.92 0.90
N VAL A 165 0.88 9.97 1.49
CA VAL A 165 1.90 8.94 1.35
C VAL A 165 1.46 7.63 2.01
N GLY A 166 0.97 7.68 3.25
CA GLY A 166 0.41 6.49 3.90
C GLY A 166 -0.73 5.88 3.09
N ALA A 167 -1.66 6.71 2.59
CA ALA A 167 -2.78 6.25 1.78
C ALA A 167 -2.38 5.57 0.44
N LEU A 168 -1.18 5.86 -0.09
CA LEU A 168 -0.62 5.20 -1.28
C LEU A 168 0.20 3.96 -0.92
N LEU A 169 0.89 3.99 0.24
CA LEU A 169 1.69 2.88 0.74
C LEU A 169 0.84 1.70 1.22
N ASP A 170 -0.32 1.95 1.82
CA ASP A 170 -1.18 0.88 2.35
C ASP A 170 -1.60 -0.11 1.24
N PRO A 171 -2.22 0.32 0.12
CA PRO A 171 -2.57 -0.60 -0.97
C PRO A 171 -1.35 -1.30 -1.59
N LEU A 172 -0.20 -0.61 -1.65
CA LEU A 172 1.03 -1.18 -2.19
C LEU A 172 1.55 -2.33 -1.30
N THR A 173 1.53 -2.10 0.01
CA THR A 173 1.97 -3.08 1.00
C THR A 173 1.02 -4.27 1.02
N ASP A 174 -0.29 -4.02 1.03
CA ASP A 174 -1.30 -5.08 1.06
C ASP A 174 -1.20 -6.01 -0.15
N VAL A 175 -1.05 -5.42 -1.34
CA VAL A 175 -0.91 -6.18 -2.59
C VAL A 175 0.38 -6.99 -2.56
N THR A 176 1.49 -6.38 -2.17
CA THR A 176 2.81 -7.06 -2.17
C THR A 176 2.83 -8.19 -1.13
N PHE A 177 2.36 -7.92 0.09
CA PHE A 177 2.37 -8.87 1.21
C PHE A 177 1.47 -10.08 0.91
N ASN A 178 0.21 -9.85 0.53
CA ASN A 178 -0.71 -10.97 0.25
C ASN A 178 -0.30 -11.75 -1.01
N SER A 179 0.16 -11.07 -2.07
CA SER A 179 0.64 -11.75 -3.28
C SER A 179 1.84 -12.65 -2.97
N ALA A 180 2.78 -12.16 -2.16
CA ALA A 180 3.94 -12.93 -1.74
C ALA A 180 3.55 -14.20 -0.96
N ILE A 181 2.56 -14.11 -0.06
CA ILE A 181 2.03 -15.29 0.67
C ILE A 181 1.42 -16.31 -0.29
N PHE A 182 0.54 -15.90 -1.20
CA PHE A 182 -0.10 -16.83 -2.15
C PHE A 182 0.91 -17.48 -3.10
N ILE A 183 1.92 -16.74 -3.54
CA ILE A 183 3.02 -17.28 -4.36
C ILE A 183 3.85 -18.29 -3.55
N ALA A 184 4.21 -17.96 -2.31
CA ALA A 184 4.96 -18.86 -1.45
C ALA A 184 4.17 -20.14 -1.12
N LEU A 185 2.87 -20.03 -0.84
CA LEU A 185 1.98 -21.17 -0.59
C LEU A 185 1.81 -22.06 -1.82
N LEU A 186 1.78 -21.49 -3.02
CA LEU A 186 1.80 -22.24 -4.28
C LEU A 186 3.12 -22.99 -4.44
N ALA A 187 4.26 -22.34 -4.15
CA ALA A 187 5.59 -22.94 -4.28
C ALA A 187 5.79 -24.17 -3.38
N VAL A 188 5.11 -24.23 -2.23
CA VAL A 188 5.12 -25.39 -1.32
C VAL A 188 3.91 -26.32 -1.50
N GLU A 189 3.15 -26.14 -2.58
CA GLU A 189 1.99 -26.96 -2.99
C GLU A 189 0.85 -27.01 -1.98
N VAL A 190 0.73 -26.01 -1.11
CA VAL A 190 -0.38 -25.92 -0.14
C VAL A 190 -1.65 -25.43 -0.83
N VAL A 191 -1.52 -24.40 -1.66
CA VAL A 191 -2.62 -23.77 -2.41
C VAL A 191 -2.47 -24.10 -3.90
N PRO A 192 -3.54 -24.53 -4.60
CA PRO A 192 -3.46 -24.85 -6.02
C PRO A 192 -3.30 -23.59 -6.87
N TRP A 193 -2.69 -23.76 -8.06
CA TRP A 193 -2.35 -22.65 -8.96
C TRP A 193 -3.52 -21.73 -9.31
N TRP A 194 -4.73 -22.29 -9.43
CA TRP A 194 -5.92 -21.55 -9.84
C TRP A 194 -6.38 -20.55 -8.76
N VAL A 195 -6.25 -20.89 -7.47
CA VAL A 195 -6.55 -19.97 -6.36
C VAL A 195 -5.55 -18.81 -6.37
N THR A 196 -4.26 -19.13 -6.49
CA THR A 196 -3.20 -18.11 -6.56
C THR A 196 -3.40 -17.20 -7.77
N ALA A 197 -3.73 -17.74 -8.94
CA ALA A 197 -4.02 -16.95 -10.14
C ALA A 197 -5.21 -15.99 -9.93
N LEU A 198 -6.30 -16.45 -9.30
CA LEU A 198 -7.44 -15.59 -8.97
C LEU A 198 -7.05 -14.48 -7.99
N MET A 199 -6.28 -14.79 -6.95
CA MET A 199 -5.85 -13.78 -5.96
C MET A 199 -4.92 -12.74 -6.58
N LEU A 200 -3.93 -13.17 -7.37
CA LEU A 200 -3.04 -12.24 -8.08
C LEU A 200 -3.82 -11.38 -9.07
N THR A 201 -4.78 -11.95 -9.81
CA THR A 201 -5.65 -11.21 -10.73
C THR A 201 -6.48 -10.17 -9.99
N ARG A 202 -7.06 -10.52 -8.84
CA ARG A 202 -7.79 -9.59 -7.98
C ARG A 202 -6.93 -8.39 -7.58
N TYR A 203 -5.72 -8.64 -7.08
CA TYR A 203 -4.82 -7.56 -6.66
C TYR A 203 -4.35 -6.70 -7.84
N ALA A 204 -4.04 -7.35 -8.97
CA ALA A 204 -3.68 -6.66 -10.22
C ALA A 204 -4.82 -5.78 -10.74
N LEU A 205 -6.07 -6.22 -10.65
CA LEU A 205 -7.24 -5.44 -11.06
C LEU A 205 -7.52 -4.26 -10.12
N LEU A 206 -7.31 -4.41 -8.81
CA LEU A 206 -7.48 -3.31 -7.85
C LEU A 206 -6.52 -2.15 -8.15
N VAL A 207 -5.24 -2.46 -8.33
CA VAL A 207 -4.21 -1.44 -8.63
C VAL A 207 -4.29 -1.00 -10.09
N GLY A 208 -4.18 -1.96 -11.02
CA GLY A 208 -4.14 -1.71 -12.46
C GLY A 208 -5.44 -1.13 -13.00
N GLY A 209 -6.59 -1.57 -12.50
CA GLY A 209 -7.90 -1.01 -12.89
C GLY A 209 -8.05 0.45 -12.44
N THR A 210 -7.61 0.78 -11.23
CA THR A 210 -7.61 2.17 -10.74
C THR A 210 -6.68 3.05 -11.58
N VAL A 211 -5.47 2.56 -11.87
CA VAL A 211 -4.50 3.25 -12.74
C VAL A 211 -5.06 3.45 -14.14
N TYR A 212 -5.67 2.41 -14.72
CA TYR A 212 -6.30 2.46 -16.04
C TYR A 212 -7.41 3.51 -16.09
N LEU A 213 -8.35 3.49 -15.14
CA LEU A 213 -9.42 4.48 -15.08
C LEU A 213 -8.88 5.90 -14.93
N TYR A 214 -7.89 6.09 -14.06
CA TYR A 214 -7.28 7.39 -13.82
C TYR A 214 -6.68 8.00 -15.09
N PHE A 215 -5.92 7.19 -15.84
CA PHE A 215 -5.32 7.65 -17.08
C PHE A 215 -6.38 7.88 -18.14
N PHE A 216 -7.13 6.85 -18.54
CA PHE A 216 -8.00 6.91 -19.71
C PHE A 216 -9.29 7.72 -19.52
N TYR A 217 -9.83 7.77 -18.30
CA TYR A 217 -11.15 8.39 -18.00
C TYR A 217 -11.06 9.56 -17.02
N GLY A 218 -9.90 9.81 -16.40
CA GLY A 218 -9.72 10.90 -15.45
C GLY A 218 -9.88 10.51 -13.99
N PRO A 219 -9.76 11.49 -13.08
CA PRO A 219 -9.72 11.22 -11.65
C PRO A 219 -11.04 10.64 -11.17
N VAL A 220 -11.12 9.31 -11.13
CA VAL A 220 -12.27 8.57 -10.62
C VAL A 220 -12.17 8.47 -9.10
N ARG A 221 -13.20 8.94 -8.38
CA ARG A 221 -13.34 8.71 -6.95
C ARG A 221 -13.98 7.34 -6.71
N ILE A 222 -13.16 6.30 -6.61
CA ILE A 222 -13.63 4.97 -6.23
C ILE A 222 -13.97 5.00 -4.73
N LYS A 223 -15.27 5.02 -4.40
CA LYS A 223 -15.71 4.92 -3.01
C LYS A 223 -15.51 3.48 -2.52
N PRO A 224 -14.91 3.26 -1.33
CA PRO A 224 -14.82 1.92 -0.74
C PRO A 224 -16.22 1.34 -0.52
N THR A 225 -16.45 0.14 -1.03
CA THR A 225 -17.72 -0.57 -0.87
C THR A 225 -17.67 -1.49 0.35
N LEU A 226 -18.80 -1.62 1.06
CA LEU A 226 -18.91 -2.55 2.20
C LEU A 226 -18.62 -3.99 1.79
N PHE A 227 -19.12 -4.40 0.61
CA PHE A 227 -18.88 -5.73 0.07
C PHE A 227 -17.39 -5.99 -0.24
N GLY A 228 -16.67 -4.99 -0.77
CA GLY A 228 -15.23 -5.11 -1.03
C GLY A 228 -14.41 -5.28 0.25
N LYS A 229 -14.78 -4.53 1.31
CA LYS A 229 -14.18 -4.67 2.64
C LYS A 229 -14.47 -6.04 3.24
N LEU A 230 -15.73 -6.48 3.20
CA LEU A 230 -16.13 -7.77 3.75
C LEU A 230 -15.41 -8.93 3.07
N THR A 231 -15.33 -8.91 1.74
CA THR A 231 -14.61 -9.94 0.99
C THR A 231 -13.11 -9.95 1.28
N GLY A 232 -12.50 -8.78 1.49
CA GLY A 232 -11.14 -8.64 2.02
C GLY A 232 -10.96 -9.32 3.38
N VAL A 233 -11.76 -8.93 4.37
CA VAL A 233 -11.69 -9.46 5.74
C VAL A 233 -11.88 -10.98 5.74
N LEU A 234 -12.90 -11.48 5.05
CA LEU A 234 -13.17 -12.91 4.96
C LEU A 234 -12.04 -13.67 4.27
N THR A 235 -11.40 -13.10 3.24
CA THR A 235 -10.21 -13.70 2.62
C THR A 235 -9.06 -13.80 3.62
N SER A 236 -8.78 -12.73 4.36
CA SER A 236 -7.73 -12.72 5.39
C SER A 236 -8.02 -13.71 6.52
N VAL A 237 -9.29 -13.84 6.94
CA VAL A 237 -9.72 -14.83 7.94
C VAL A 237 -9.54 -16.26 7.42
N LEU A 238 -9.98 -16.55 6.20
CA LEU A 238 -9.80 -17.87 5.58
C LEU A 238 -8.31 -18.23 5.43
N LEU A 239 -7.49 -17.28 5.00
CA LEU A 239 -6.04 -17.46 4.91
C LEU A 239 -5.42 -17.70 6.29
N GLY A 240 -5.82 -16.92 7.30
CA GLY A 240 -5.36 -17.11 8.68
C GLY A 240 -5.75 -18.48 9.25
N LEU A 241 -6.98 -18.94 9.00
CA LEU A 241 -7.46 -20.27 9.40
C LEU A 241 -6.72 -21.39 8.67
N LEU A 242 -6.43 -21.22 7.38
CA LEU A 242 -5.59 -22.17 6.64
C LEU A 242 -4.20 -22.29 7.27
N LEU A 243 -3.55 -21.16 7.55
CA LEU A 243 -2.21 -21.13 8.18
C LEU A 243 -2.23 -21.76 9.59
N LEU A 244 -3.26 -21.47 10.40
CA LEU A 244 -3.49 -22.10 11.69
C LEU A 244 -3.65 -23.61 11.56
N GLY A 245 -4.44 -24.04 10.57
CA GLY A 245 -4.66 -25.45 10.27
C GLY A 245 -3.39 -26.19 9.88
N LEU A 246 -2.49 -25.55 9.11
CA LEU A 246 -1.19 -26.13 8.76
C LEU A 246 -0.30 -26.35 10.00
N SER A 247 -0.42 -25.49 11.00
CA SER A 247 0.39 -25.55 12.23
C SER A 247 -0.18 -26.52 13.29
N TRP A 248 -1.49 -26.47 13.57
CA TRP A 248 -2.09 -27.19 14.70
C TRP A 248 -3.03 -28.35 14.34
N TRP A 249 -3.51 -28.47 13.09
CA TRP A 249 -4.43 -29.57 12.75
C TRP A 249 -3.70 -30.83 12.30
N ASN A 250 -4.29 -31.97 12.65
CA ASN A 250 -3.85 -33.28 12.21
C ASN A 250 -4.03 -33.46 10.70
N GLU A 251 -3.23 -34.33 10.10
CA GLU A 251 -3.22 -34.58 8.65
C GLU A 251 -4.59 -34.96 8.09
N ALA A 252 -5.37 -35.77 8.82
CA ALA A 252 -6.72 -36.15 8.42
C ALA A 252 -7.65 -34.94 8.27
N THR A 253 -7.61 -34.02 9.23
CA THR A 253 -8.39 -32.78 9.23
C THR A 253 -7.91 -31.83 8.13
N ARG A 254 -6.59 -31.73 7.90
CA ARG A 254 -6.04 -30.89 6.83
C ARG A 254 -6.50 -31.36 5.45
N ARG A 255 -6.49 -32.67 5.21
CA ARG A 255 -6.95 -33.25 3.93
C ARG A 255 -8.44 -33.04 3.71
N SER A 256 -9.27 -33.26 4.74
CA SER A 256 -10.72 -33.09 4.61
C SER A 256 -11.13 -31.64 4.38
N LEU A 257 -10.40 -30.68 4.95
CA LEU A 257 -10.71 -29.26 4.80
C LEU A 257 -10.02 -28.59 3.62
N LYS A 258 -9.01 -29.23 2.99
CA LYS A 258 -8.23 -28.61 1.90
C LYS A 258 -9.11 -28.07 0.78
N GLU A 259 -10.02 -28.90 0.28
CA GLU A 259 -10.93 -28.50 -0.80
C GLU A 259 -11.84 -27.34 -0.39
N VAL A 260 -12.30 -27.34 0.87
CA VAL A 260 -13.14 -26.27 1.41
C VAL A 260 -12.38 -24.94 1.45
N PHE A 261 -11.11 -24.95 1.87
CA PHE A 261 -10.26 -23.75 1.86
C PHE A 261 -9.95 -23.27 0.44
N ASP A 262 -9.58 -24.18 -0.45
CA ASP A 262 -9.26 -23.84 -1.84
C ASP A 262 -10.48 -23.22 -2.54
N VAL A 263 -11.64 -23.88 -2.45
CA VAL A 263 -12.91 -23.37 -2.99
C VAL A 263 -13.31 -22.07 -2.32
N GLY A 264 -13.22 -21.98 -0.99
CA GLY A 264 -13.55 -20.77 -0.24
C GLY A 264 -12.71 -19.57 -0.68
N LEU A 265 -11.38 -19.70 -0.70
CA LEU A 265 -10.49 -18.66 -1.18
C LEU A 265 -10.80 -18.32 -2.65
N GLY A 266 -10.96 -19.33 -3.50
CA GLY A 266 -11.33 -19.17 -4.90
C GLY A 266 -12.59 -18.34 -5.13
N VAL A 267 -13.68 -18.69 -4.45
CA VAL A 267 -14.97 -18.00 -4.52
C VAL A 267 -14.82 -16.55 -4.06
N MET A 268 -14.10 -16.30 -2.97
CA MET A 268 -13.87 -14.94 -2.47
C MET A 268 -13.04 -14.11 -3.46
N GLY A 269 -12.00 -14.69 -4.05
CA GLY A 269 -11.20 -14.05 -5.09
C GLY A 269 -12.02 -13.69 -6.32
N LEU A 270 -12.81 -14.64 -6.83
CA LEU A 270 -13.68 -14.44 -7.98
C LEU A 270 -14.78 -13.40 -7.70
N ALA A 271 -15.42 -13.46 -6.53
CA ALA A 271 -16.44 -12.49 -6.13
C ALA A 271 -15.89 -11.06 -6.10
N THR A 272 -14.69 -10.85 -5.56
CA THR A 272 -14.05 -9.53 -5.59
C THR A 272 -13.66 -9.11 -7.01
N ILE A 273 -13.15 -10.02 -7.86
CA ILE A 273 -12.84 -9.71 -9.26
C ILE A 273 -14.09 -9.20 -9.97
N ILE A 274 -15.19 -9.96 -9.91
CA ILE A 274 -16.46 -9.61 -10.53
C ILE A 274 -16.89 -8.22 -10.04
N GLN A 275 -16.87 -8.00 -8.72
CA GLN A 275 -17.24 -6.72 -8.14
C GLN A 275 -16.36 -5.56 -8.65
N VAL A 276 -15.04 -5.72 -8.65
CA VAL A 276 -14.09 -4.68 -9.11
C VAL A 276 -14.32 -4.34 -10.58
N VAL A 277 -14.56 -5.35 -11.42
CA VAL A 277 -14.89 -5.17 -12.83
C VAL A 277 -16.20 -4.39 -12.99
N PHE A 278 -17.26 -4.77 -12.27
CA PHE A 278 -18.54 -4.05 -12.31
C PHE A 278 -18.41 -2.59 -11.85
N ILE A 279 -17.69 -2.33 -10.75
CA ILE A 279 -17.43 -0.97 -10.28
C ILE A 279 -16.63 -0.18 -11.32
N GLY A 280 -15.63 -0.81 -11.94
CA GLY A 280 -14.82 -0.17 -12.98
C GLY A 280 -15.63 0.20 -14.22
N LEU A 281 -16.52 -0.70 -14.67
CA LEU A 281 -17.42 -0.47 -15.79
C LEU A 281 -18.50 0.59 -15.47
N ALA A 282 -19.06 0.58 -14.26
CA ALA A 282 -20.01 1.61 -13.83
C ALA A 282 -19.37 3.01 -13.81
N ASN A 283 -18.13 3.11 -13.31
CA ASN A 283 -17.40 4.37 -13.29
C ASN A 283 -16.97 4.85 -14.69
N ARG A 284 -16.74 3.93 -15.64
CA ARG A 284 -16.49 4.28 -17.05
C ARG A 284 -17.64 5.11 -17.63
N ASN A 285 -18.87 4.78 -17.27
CA ASN A 285 -20.08 5.43 -17.81
C ASN A 285 -20.36 6.80 -17.18
N LEU A 286 -19.77 7.12 -16.02
CA LEU A 286 -19.95 8.38 -15.29
C LEU A 286 -18.83 9.40 -15.56
N ALA A 287 -17.70 8.96 -16.11
CA ALA A 287 -16.56 9.82 -16.42
C ALA A 287 -16.87 11.01 -17.37
N PRO A 288 -17.79 10.91 -18.35
CA PRO A 288 -18.12 12.05 -19.22
C PRO A 288 -18.85 13.19 -18.47
N GLU A 289 -19.72 12.87 -17.52
CA GLU A 289 -20.57 13.86 -16.83
C GLU A 289 -19.79 14.71 -15.80
N VAL A 290 -18.80 14.13 -15.12
CA VAL A 290 -18.04 14.86 -14.07
C VAL A 290 -17.17 15.97 -14.66
N GLU A 291 -16.75 15.83 -15.93
CA GLU A 291 -15.95 16.86 -16.63
C GLU A 291 -16.82 18.02 -17.13
N GLU A 292 -18.11 17.78 -17.45
CA GLU A 292 -19.07 18.84 -17.83
C GLU A 292 -19.58 19.65 -16.63
N VAL A 293 -19.75 19.03 -15.46
CA VAL A 293 -20.30 19.72 -14.27
C VAL A 293 -19.26 20.59 -13.56
N PHE A 294 -17.95 20.34 -13.76
CA PHE A 294 -16.88 21.12 -13.11
C PHE A 294 -15.79 21.52 -14.12
N PRO A 295 -16.03 22.55 -14.95
CA PRO A 295 -14.98 23.15 -15.74
C PRO A 295 -13.86 23.63 -14.80
N ALA A 296 -12.62 23.33 -15.18
CA ALA A 296 -11.41 23.60 -14.40
C ALA A 296 -11.24 25.07 -13.92
N ALA A 297 -12.01 25.99 -14.50
CA ALA A 297 -12.04 27.40 -14.14
C ALA A 297 -12.69 27.68 -12.76
N GLU A 298 -13.56 26.79 -12.28
CA GLU A 298 -14.37 27.07 -11.07
C GLU A 298 -13.66 26.66 -9.77
N VAL A 299 -12.67 25.76 -9.84
CA VAL A 299 -11.85 25.33 -8.69
C VAL A 299 -10.83 26.41 -8.27
N LEU A 300 -10.66 27.47 -9.07
CA LEU A 300 -9.77 28.61 -8.79
C LEU A 300 -10.50 29.88 -8.32
N ARG A 301 -11.83 29.89 -8.22
CA ARG A 301 -12.52 31.01 -7.57
C ARG A 301 -12.64 30.73 -6.08
N PRO A 302 -12.02 31.55 -5.19
CA PRO A 302 -12.46 31.57 -3.81
C PRO A 302 -13.97 31.86 -3.80
N PRO A 303 -14.78 31.21 -2.94
CA PRO A 303 -16.21 31.45 -2.91
C PRO A 303 -16.49 32.93 -2.71
N ASP A 304 -17.24 33.52 -3.63
CA ASP A 304 -17.71 34.89 -3.54
C ASP A 304 -18.48 35.05 -2.22
N GLY A 305 -17.90 35.80 -1.27
CA GLY A 305 -18.58 36.17 -0.02
C GLY A 305 -17.86 35.89 1.31
N LEU A 306 -16.58 35.49 1.35
CA LEU A 306 -15.84 35.53 2.62
C LEU A 306 -15.40 36.96 2.95
N PRO A 307 -15.79 37.53 4.11
CA PRO A 307 -15.45 38.91 4.45
C PRO A 307 -13.95 39.07 4.63
N ALA A 308 -13.39 40.06 3.93
CA ALA A 308 -12.04 40.54 4.15
C ALA A 308 -11.91 41.14 5.57
N LYS A 309 -11.22 40.42 6.47
CA LYS A 309 -10.50 40.86 7.68
C LYS A 309 -10.24 39.59 8.51
N VAL A 310 -9.04 39.27 8.98
CA VAL A 310 -8.20 40.07 9.89
C VAL A 310 -6.72 39.67 9.66
N VAL A 311 -5.92 40.56 9.07
CA VAL A 311 -4.48 40.62 9.35
C VAL A 311 -4.34 41.68 10.43
N GLY A 312 -4.22 41.23 11.68
CA GLY A 312 -3.92 42.09 12.82
C GLY A 312 -2.43 42.36 12.85
N GLU A 313 -2.05 43.58 12.47
CA GLU A 313 -0.75 44.17 12.81
C GLU A 313 -0.61 44.22 14.34
N ILE A 314 0.38 43.51 14.89
CA ILE A 314 0.87 43.80 16.25
C ILE A 314 1.83 44.99 16.12
N ARG A 315 1.29 46.20 16.23
CA ARG A 315 2.04 47.38 16.70
C ARG A 315 2.11 47.32 18.22
N GLY A 316 3.31 47.18 18.77
CA GLY A 316 3.55 47.45 20.19
C GLY A 316 3.51 48.96 20.45
N PRO A 317 2.95 49.42 21.59
CA PRO A 317 3.00 50.83 21.97
C PRO A 317 4.34 51.18 22.66
N ARG A 318 4.67 52.47 22.55
CA ARG A 318 5.78 53.19 23.19
C ARG A 318 5.80 53.04 24.69
#